data_AF-A0A7J7NYJ0-F1
#
_entry.id   AF-A0A7J7NYJ0-F1
#
_cell.length_a   1.000
_cell.length_b   1.000
_cell.length_c   1.000
_cell.angle_alpha   90.00
_cell.angle_beta   90.00
_cell.angle_gamma   90.00
#
_symmetry.space_group_name_H-M   'P 1'
#
loop_
_entity.id
_entity.type
_entity.pdbx_description
1 polymer ?
#
loop_
_entity_poly.entity_id
_entity_poly.type
_entity_poly.pdbx_seq_one_letter_code
_entity_poly.pdbx_strand_id
1 'polypeptide(L)'
;VNPEETIQLPSAINKSQTLEELICTIYPRLQEHTTMSTSYLTERTFLSASNNDISFINTQALEMMPGEEIVYFAAYQLSKKDSYDRTITNRYPTEFINFLNPPGLPPFKLMLKVGCPIMLL
;
A
#
# COMPACT_ATOMS: atom_id res chain seq x y z
N VAL A 1 -13.36 25.37 -28.81
CA VAL A 1 -13.60 24.14 -28.03
C VAL A 1 -14.79 24.44 -27.14
N ASN A 2 -15.87 23.67 -27.25
CA ASN A 2 -17.12 23.93 -26.55
C ASN A 2 -16.98 23.45 -25.09
N PRO A 3 -17.09 24.33 -24.07
CA PRO A 3 -16.87 23.96 -22.67
C PRO A 3 -17.95 23.03 -22.08
N GLU A 4 -19.02 22.76 -22.84
CA GLU A 4 -20.20 21.98 -22.44
C GLU A 4 -20.18 20.51 -22.93
N GLU A 5 -19.09 20.05 -23.56
CA GLU A 5 -19.00 18.69 -24.07
C GLU A 5 -18.81 17.70 -22.91
N THR A 6 -19.92 17.19 -22.38
CA THR A 6 -19.93 16.22 -21.28
C THR A 6 -19.80 14.79 -21.82
N ILE A 7 -18.72 14.11 -21.44
CA ILE A 7 -18.54 12.69 -21.72
C ILE A 7 -19.36 11.87 -20.71
N GLN A 8 -20.35 11.14 -21.21
CA GLN A 8 -21.11 10.17 -20.41
C GLN A 8 -20.27 8.90 -20.25
N LEU A 9 -20.05 8.46 -19.01
CA LEU A 9 -19.36 7.18 -18.79
C LEU A 9 -20.30 6.01 -19.14
N PRO A 10 -19.77 4.92 -19.72
CA PRO A 10 -20.52 3.69 -19.90
C PRO A 10 -21.12 3.19 -18.57
N SER A 11 -22.31 2.60 -18.62
CA SER A 11 -22.98 2.03 -17.45
C SER A 11 -22.20 0.93 -16.74
N ALA A 12 -21.23 0.30 -17.42
CA ALA A 12 -20.31 -0.67 -16.84
C ALA A 12 -19.27 -0.03 -15.89
N ILE A 13 -19.06 1.29 -15.97
CA ILE A 13 -18.12 2.01 -15.10
C ILE A 13 -18.88 2.55 -13.90
N ASN A 14 -18.67 1.91 -12.76
CA ASN A 14 -19.16 2.41 -11.49
C ASN A 14 -18.24 3.53 -10.98
N LYS A 15 -18.83 4.55 -10.38
CA LYS A 15 -18.11 5.61 -9.68
C LYS A 15 -18.36 5.47 -8.19
N SER A 16 -17.31 5.50 -7.41
CA SER A 16 -17.40 5.68 -5.96
C SER A 16 -17.08 7.14 -5.62
N GLN A 17 -17.76 7.69 -4.63
CA GLN A 17 -17.56 9.06 -4.15
C GLN A 17 -16.40 9.16 -3.16
N THR A 18 -16.10 8.06 -2.48
CA THR A 18 -15.01 7.97 -1.52
C THR A 18 -14.17 6.72 -1.74
N LEU A 19 -12.93 6.73 -1.23
CA LEU A 19 -12.08 5.55 -1.27
C LEU A 19 -12.63 4.41 -0.39
N GLU A 20 -13.22 4.75 0.76
CA GLU A 20 -13.84 3.75 1.64
C GLU A 20 -15.00 3.03 0.92
N GLU A 21 -15.85 3.77 0.22
CA GLU A 21 -16.92 3.18 -0.59
C GLU A 21 -16.37 2.27 -1.70
N LEU A 22 -15.29 2.68 -2.37
CA LEU A 22 -14.61 1.85 -3.36
C LEU A 22 -14.09 0.55 -2.75
N ILE A 23 -13.46 0.63 -1.56
CA ILE A 23 -12.94 -0.54 -0.83
C ILE A 23 -14.08 -1.47 -0.44
N CYS A 24 -15.15 -0.94 0.16
CA CYS A 24 -16.34 -1.71 0.55
C CYS A 24 -17.07 -2.30 -0.66
N THR A 25 -17.03 -1.66 -1.82
CA THR A 25 -17.66 -2.19 -3.05
C THR A 25 -16.94 -3.46 -3.52
N ILE A 26 -15.60 -3.47 -3.48
CA ILE A 26 -14.81 -4.63 -3.90
C ILE A 26 -14.78 -5.69 -2.79
N TYR A 27 -14.60 -5.28 -1.53
CA TYR A 27 -14.55 -6.14 -0.36
C TYR A 27 -15.65 -5.82 0.67
N PRO A 28 -16.92 -6.18 0.42
CA PRO A 28 -18.03 -5.86 1.33
C PRO A 28 -17.92 -6.44 2.75
N ARG A 29 -17.09 -7.47 2.93
CA ARG A 29 -16.93 -8.22 4.18
C ARG A 29 -15.59 -7.96 4.86
N LEU A 30 -14.85 -6.94 4.42
CA LEU A 30 -13.48 -6.69 4.87
C LEU A 30 -13.38 -6.45 6.39
N GLN A 31 -14.43 -5.88 6.98
CA GLN A 31 -14.51 -5.53 8.40
C GLN A 31 -15.06 -6.66 9.30
N GLU A 32 -15.49 -7.79 8.72
CA GLU A 32 -16.05 -8.89 9.50
C GLU A 32 -14.97 -9.58 10.35
N HIS A 33 -15.24 -9.82 11.63
CA HIS A 33 -14.33 -10.54 12.55
C HIS A 33 -14.15 -12.04 12.24
N THR A 34 -14.64 -12.51 11.10
CA THR A 34 -14.52 -13.90 10.65
C THR A 34 -13.36 -14.03 9.67
N THR A 35 -12.64 -15.15 9.73
CA THR A 35 -11.58 -15.45 8.76
C THR A 35 -12.15 -15.46 7.34
N MET A 36 -11.66 -14.57 6.49
CA MET A 36 -11.99 -14.55 5.07
C MET A 36 -11.32 -15.74 4.37
N SER A 37 -12.05 -16.40 3.46
CA SER A 37 -11.47 -17.46 2.62
C SER A 37 -10.40 -16.91 1.70
N THR A 38 -9.36 -17.70 1.40
CA THR A 38 -8.30 -17.31 0.47
C THR A 38 -8.84 -16.85 -0.89
N SER A 39 -9.79 -17.59 -1.48
CA SER A 39 -10.41 -17.21 -2.78
C SER A 39 -11.05 -15.83 -2.74
N TYR A 40 -11.78 -15.51 -1.67
CA TYR A 40 -12.38 -14.18 -1.49
C TYR A 40 -11.36 -13.05 -1.58
N LEU A 41 -10.19 -13.22 -0.93
CA LEU A 41 -9.12 -12.23 -0.91
C LEU A 41 -8.31 -12.18 -2.21
N THR A 42 -8.17 -13.30 -2.93
CA THR A 42 -7.31 -13.38 -4.13
C THR A 42 -8.04 -13.15 -5.45
N GLU A 43 -9.36 -13.33 -5.51
CA GLU A 43 -10.16 -13.11 -6.74
C GLU A 43 -10.49 -11.63 -6.99
N ARG A 44 -10.10 -10.75 -6.07
CA ARG A 44 -10.36 -9.31 -6.10
C ARG A 44 -9.03 -8.58 -6.06
N THR A 45 -8.95 -7.44 -6.73
CA THR A 45 -7.74 -6.63 -6.73
C THR A 45 -8.04 -5.17 -7.05
N PHE A 46 -7.19 -4.28 -6.56
CA PHE A 46 -7.11 -2.91 -7.04
C PHE A 46 -5.95 -2.80 -8.02
N LEU A 47 -6.19 -2.14 -9.15
CA LEU A 47 -5.16 -1.88 -10.15
C LEU A 47 -5.14 -0.37 -10.45
N SER A 48 -3.94 0.23 -10.37
CA SER A 48 -3.70 1.62 -10.74
C SER A 48 -2.38 1.70 -11.52
N ALA A 49 -2.23 2.76 -12.31
CA ALA A 49 -0.98 3.08 -12.99
C ALA A 49 0.12 3.55 -12.02
N SER A 50 -0.25 3.98 -10.80
CA SER A 50 0.66 4.50 -9.77
C SER A 50 0.73 3.54 -8.59
N ASN A 51 1.96 3.10 -8.25
CA ASN A 51 2.20 2.30 -7.05
C ASN A 51 1.91 3.07 -5.76
N ASN A 52 2.02 4.40 -5.77
CA ASN A 52 1.69 5.23 -4.61
C ASN A 52 0.18 5.16 -4.32
N ASP A 53 -0.65 5.15 -5.36
CA ASP A 53 -2.10 5.05 -5.21
C ASP A 53 -2.47 3.69 -4.62
N ILE A 54 -1.90 2.59 -5.16
CA ILE A 54 -2.14 1.25 -4.62
C ILE A 54 -1.61 1.11 -3.19
N SER A 55 -0.47 1.72 -2.86
CA SER A 55 0.06 1.72 -1.49
C SER A 55 -0.90 2.40 -0.51
N PHE A 56 -1.49 3.54 -0.91
CA PHE A 56 -2.51 4.23 -0.12
C PHE A 56 -3.78 3.39 0.05
N ILE A 57 -4.28 2.78 -1.03
CA ILE A 57 -5.46 1.91 -1.01
C ILE A 57 -5.23 0.69 -0.11
N ASN A 58 -4.08 0.03 -0.24
CA ASN A 58 -3.71 -1.12 0.59
C ASN A 58 -3.63 -0.75 2.07
N THR A 59 -3.10 0.43 2.39
CA THR A 59 -3.04 0.93 3.77
C THR A 59 -4.44 1.15 4.34
N GLN A 60 -5.31 1.87 3.61
CA GLN A 60 -6.70 2.09 4.05
C GLN A 60 -7.48 0.77 4.21
N ALA A 61 -7.32 -0.18 3.28
CA ALA A 61 -7.96 -1.48 3.37
C ALA A 61 -7.46 -2.28 4.58
N LEU A 62 -6.16 -2.24 4.87
CA LEU A 62 -5.58 -2.88 6.05
C LEU A 62 -6.11 -2.26 7.35
N GLU A 63 -6.24 -0.93 7.42
CA GLU A 63 -6.82 -0.23 8.57
C GLU A 63 -8.26 -0.70 8.85
N MET A 64 -9.06 -0.92 7.80
CA MET A 64 -10.43 -1.42 7.89
C MET A 64 -10.51 -2.88 8.35
N MET A 65 -9.48 -3.71 8.08
CA MET A 65 -9.49 -5.11 8.52
C MET A 65 -9.49 -5.20 10.06
N PRO A 66 -10.23 -6.14 10.66
CA PRO A 66 -10.16 -6.38 12.09
C PRO A 66 -8.83 -7.02 12.49
N GLY A 67 -8.49 -6.89 13.77
CA GLY A 67 -7.27 -7.46 14.34
C GLY A 67 -6.19 -6.43 14.64
N GLU A 68 -5.19 -6.88 15.39
CA GLU A 68 -4.06 -6.05 15.81
C GLU A 68 -3.09 -5.81 14.65
N GLU A 69 -2.69 -4.55 14.48
CA GLU A 69 -1.63 -4.18 13.53
C GLU A 69 -0.26 -4.52 14.11
N ILE A 70 0.55 -5.21 13.30
CA ILE A 70 1.96 -5.47 13.58
C ILE A 70 2.80 -4.65 12.60
N VAL A 71 3.72 -3.87 13.13
CA VAL A 71 4.63 -3.01 12.36
C VAL A 71 6.04 -3.58 12.37
N TYR A 72 6.59 -3.81 11.18
CA TYR A 72 7.97 -4.23 10.96
C TYR A 72 8.76 -3.08 10.33
N PHE A 73 9.96 -2.82 10.88
CA PHE A 73 10.88 -1.82 10.35
C PHE A 73 12.05 -2.51 9.63
N ALA A 74 12.41 -2.02 8.45
CA ALA A 74 13.57 -2.48 7.72
C ALA A 74 14.86 -2.01 8.40
N ALA A 75 15.85 -2.89 8.48
CA ALA A 75 17.16 -2.59 9.03
C ALA A 75 18.12 -2.13 7.92
N TYR A 76 17.81 -0.99 7.28
CA TYR A 76 18.71 -0.43 6.27
C TYR A 76 19.96 0.14 6.93
N GLN A 77 21.12 -0.24 6.41
CA GLN A 77 22.40 0.24 6.89
C GLN A 77 23.35 0.44 5.71
N LEU A 78 24.27 1.39 5.87
CA LEU A 78 25.38 1.54 4.94
C LEU A 78 26.24 0.28 4.92
N SER A 79 26.94 0.06 3.81
CA SER A 79 27.95 -0.99 3.76
C SER A 79 29.03 -0.71 4.81
N LYS A 80 29.69 -1.76 5.32
CA LYS A 80 30.77 -1.59 6.30
C LYS A 80 31.83 -0.59 5.79
N LYS A 81 32.18 -0.66 4.51
CA LYS A 81 33.17 0.24 3.89
C LYS A 81 32.72 1.71 3.97
N ASP A 82 31.47 1.98 3.62
CA ASP A 82 30.92 3.34 3.60
C ASP A 82 30.67 3.88 5.01
N SER A 83 30.41 2.99 5.98
CA SER A 83 30.21 3.37 7.38
C SER A 83 31.47 3.92 8.08
N TYR A 84 32.66 3.63 7.53
CA TYR A 84 33.92 4.18 8.05
C TYR A 84 34.26 5.57 7.47
N ASP A 85 33.62 5.97 6.37
CA ASP A 85 33.83 7.26 5.74
C ASP A 85 32.88 8.32 6.32
N ARG A 86 33.41 9.18 7.18
CA ARG A 86 32.64 10.25 7.83
C ARG A 86 31.99 11.22 6.86
N THR A 87 32.55 11.39 5.66
CA THR A 87 31.96 12.26 4.63
C THR A 87 30.66 11.67 4.09
N ILE A 88 30.61 10.35 3.95
CA ILE A 88 29.43 9.61 3.49
C ILE A 88 28.39 9.53 4.61
N THR A 89 28.80 9.19 5.84
CA THR A 89 27.86 9.07 6.97
C THR A 89 27.21 10.41 7.34
N ASN A 90 27.91 11.54 7.18
CA ASN A 90 27.30 12.86 7.37
C ASN A 90 26.33 13.24 6.25
N ARG A 91 26.54 12.73 5.03
CA ARG A 91 25.70 13.03 3.86
C ARG A 91 24.44 12.17 3.82
N TYR A 92 24.52 10.94 4.31
CA TYR A 92 23.41 9.98 4.34
C TYR A 92 23.19 9.49 5.77
N PRO A 93 22.55 10.32 6.61
CA PRO A 93 22.19 9.91 7.96
C PRO A 93 21.16 8.78 7.91
N THR A 94 21.07 8.00 8.98
CA THR A 94 20.20 6.81 9.05
C THR A 94 18.73 7.17 8.80
N GLU A 95 18.28 8.34 9.24
CA GLU A 95 16.94 8.88 9.01
C GLU A 95 16.66 9.05 7.52
N PHE A 96 17.65 9.51 6.75
CA PHE A 96 17.52 9.64 5.30
C PHE A 96 17.45 8.27 4.63
N ILE A 97 18.31 7.33 5.04
CA ILE A 97 18.34 5.97 4.50
C ILE A 97 17.01 5.25 4.77
N ASN A 98 16.46 5.41 5.97
CA ASN A 98 15.18 4.84 6.37
C ASN A 98 13.99 5.45 5.61
N PHE A 99 14.14 6.64 5.05
CA PHE A 99 13.11 7.24 4.19
C PHE A 99 13.18 6.75 2.74
N LEU A 100 14.28 6.11 2.33
CA LEU A 100 14.41 5.61 0.96
C LEU A 100 13.39 4.50 0.72
N ASN A 101 12.65 4.63 -0.38
CA ASN A 101 11.75 3.59 -0.89
C ASN A 101 12.14 3.21 -2.32
N PRO A 102 13.34 2.64 -2.54
CA PRO A 102 13.82 2.30 -3.87
C PRO A 102 12.99 1.15 -4.46
N PRO A 103 12.78 1.14 -5.78
CA PRO A 103 12.04 0.07 -6.43
C PRO A 103 12.72 -1.28 -6.24
N GLY A 104 11.95 -2.31 -5.91
CA GLY A 104 12.44 -3.68 -5.71
C GLY A 104 12.95 -3.99 -4.30
N LEU A 105 12.89 -3.05 -3.35
CA LEU A 105 13.11 -3.32 -1.93
C LEU A 105 11.81 -3.16 -1.15
N PRO A 106 11.64 -3.89 -0.02
CA PRO A 106 10.49 -3.71 0.85
C PRO A 106 10.44 -2.28 1.41
N PRO A 107 9.27 -1.74 1.73
CA PRO A 107 9.20 -0.43 2.37
C PRO A 107 9.92 -0.47 3.73
N PHE A 108 10.47 0.68 4.16
CA PHE A 108 11.08 0.79 5.48
C PHE A 108 10.11 0.44 6.61
N LYS A 109 8.82 0.75 6.44
CA LYS A 109 7.75 0.38 7.37
C LYS A 109 6.79 -0.56 6.66
N LEU A 110 6.63 -1.77 7.18
CA LEU A 110 5.64 -2.75 6.72
C LEU A 110 4.61 -2.95 7.83
N MET A 111 3.34 -2.70 7.54
CA MET A 111 2.21 -2.89 8.46
C MET A 111 1.42 -4.12 8.01
N LEU A 112 1.09 -5.02 8.94
CA LEU A 112 0.38 -6.27 8.66
C LEU A 112 -0.67 -6.55 9.74
N LYS A 113 -1.72 -7.28 9.37
CA LYS A 113 -2.73 -7.84 10.30
C LYS A 113 -2.93 -9.33 10.00
N VAL A 114 -3.29 -10.12 11.01
CA VAL A 114 -3.56 -11.55 10.83
C VAL A 114 -4.68 -11.73 9.81
N GLY A 115 -4.43 -12.52 8.75
CA GLY A 115 -5.38 -12.79 7.69
C GLY A 115 -5.33 -11.84 6.49
N CYS A 116 -4.46 -10.82 6.49
CA CYS A 116 -4.26 -10.00 5.30
C CYS A 116 -3.49 -10.76 4.21
N PRO A 117 -3.83 -10.58 2.91
CA PRO A 117 -3.04 -11.13 1.82
C PRO A 117 -1.70 -10.39 1.70
N ILE A 118 -0.63 -11.12 1.33
CA ILE A 118 0.69 -10.55 1.05
C ILE A 118 1.20 -11.02 -0.31
N MET A 119 1.97 -10.17 -0.97
CA MET A 119 2.72 -10.52 -2.18
C MET A 119 4.20 -10.63 -1.83
N LEU A 120 4.83 -11.72 -2.28
CA LEU A 120 6.28 -11.87 -2.24
C LEU A 120 6.86 -11.21 -3.50
N LEU A 121 7.83 -10.32 -3.32
CA LEU A 121 8.49 -9.55 -4.39
C LEU A 121 9.89 -10.07 -4.67
#